data_AF-S6F8C0-F1
#
_entry.id   AF-S6F8C0-F1
#
_cell.length_a   1.000
_cell.length_b   1.000
_cell.length_c   1.000
_cell.angle_alpha   90.00
_cell.angle_beta   90.00
_cell.angle_gamma   90.00
#
_symmetry.space_group_name_H-M   'P 1'
#
loop_
_entity.id
_entity.type
_entity.pdbx_description
1 polymer ?
#
loop_
_entity_poly.entity_id
_entity_poly.type
_entity_poly.pdbx_seq_one_letter_code
_entity_poly.pdbx_strand_id
1 'polypeptide(L)'
;MIPILILVIGIILIILNVKAIRKEEKSFNHILEREADNSNKDYGLEIIAIRKDLAETVLDLQKEIEEIKISIEKLKDESKKDDNKVEDINLKETEDVISEINFSNSLDKENKENKVNQVKTLIEQGLSDDEICEKLSIGRGEVLLIKGLF
;
A
#
# COMPACT_ATOMS: atom_id res chain seq x y z
N MET A 1 -28.93 41.20 61.18
CA MET A 1 -28.07 39.99 61.14
C MET A 1 -28.26 39.17 59.86
N ILE A 2 -29.49 38.73 59.52
CA ILE A 2 -29.78 37.92 58.31
C ILE A 2 -29.31 38.56 56.98
N PRO A 3 -29.49 39.88 56.72
CA PRO A 3 -29.04 40.48 55.46
C PRO A 3 -27.51 40.46 55.29
N ILE A 4 -26.79 40.60 56.40
CA ILE A 4 -25.31 40.57 56.44
C ILE A 4 -24.81 39.14 56.13
N LEU A 5 -25.52 38.12 56.63
CA LEU A 5 -25.19 36.71 56.37
C LEU A 5 -25.33 36.36 54.88
N ILE A 6 -26.39 36.84 54.22
CA ILE A 6 -26.62 36.64 52.78
C ILE A 6 -25.52 37.35 51.96
N LEU A 7 -25.11 38.55 52.38
CA LEU A 7 -24.04 39.28 51.72
C LEU A 7 -22.69 38.55 51.81
N VAL A 8 -22.37 37.97 52.97
CA VAL A 8 -21.15 37.16 53.17
C VAL A 8 -21.19 35.88 52.32
N ILE A 9 -22.33 35.18 52.26
CA ILE A 9 -22.46 33.97 51.44
C ILE A 9 -22.29 34.28 49.94
N GLY A 10 -22.81 35.43 49.48
CA GLY A 10 -22.66 35.88 48.10
C GLY A 10 -21.20 36.16 47.75
N ILE A 11 -20.46 36.85 48.62
CA ILE A 11 -19.03 37.11 48.44
C ILE A 11 -18.23 35.80 48.40
N ILE A 12 -18.54 34.85 49.28
CA ILE A 12 -17.89 33.53 49.30
C ILE A 12 -18.12 32.77 47.99
N LEU A 13 -19.36 32.77 47.47
CA LEU A 13 -19.68 32.13 46.19
C LEU A 13 -18.96 32.76 45.01
N ILE A 14 -18.80 34.09 45.00
CA ILE A 14 -18.04 34.80 43.97
C ILE A 14 -16.56 34.37 44.03
N ILE A 15 -15.95 34.33 45.21
CA ILE A 15 -14.55 33.92 45.38
C ILE A 15 -14.34 32.47 44.92
N LEU A 16 -15.24 31.55 45.28
CA LEU A 16 -15.14 30.15 44.90
C LEU A 16 -15.26 29.96 43.37
N ASN A 17 -16.20 30.65 42.73
CA ASN A 17 -16.37 30.58 41.27
C ASN A 17 -15.18 31.17 40.52
N VAL A 18 -14.68 32.33 40.93
CA VAL A 18 -13.49 32.95 40.32
C VAL A 18 -12.25 32.06 40.47
N LYS A 19 -12.09 31.41 41.62
CA LYS A 19 -10.99 30.46 41.86
C LYS A 19 -11.10 29.20 41.00
N ALA A 20 -12.30 28.71 40.74
CA ALA A 20 -12.54 27.56 39.86
C ALA A 20 -12.18 27.88 38.41
N ILE A 21 -12.68 29.01 37.88
CA ILE A 21 -12.40 29.47 36.50
C ILE A 21 -10.89 29.63 36.25
N ARG A 22 -10.19 30.28 37.19
CA ARG A 22 -8.74 30.52 37.05
C ARG A 22 -7.88 29.25 37.14
N LYS A 23 -8.43 28.14 37.65
CA LYS A 23 -7.76 26.84 37.69
C LYS A 23 -7.80 26.14 36.32
N GLU A 24 -8.88 26.32 35.55
CA GLU A 24 -9.01 25.75 34.21
C GLU A 24 -8.06 26.41 33.20
N GLU A 25 -7.92 27.74 33.22
CA GLU A 25 -7.00 28.47 32.33
C GLU A 25 -5.54 28.00 32.46
N LYS A 26 -5.09 27.71 33.69
CA LYS A 26 -3.74 27.18 33.93
C LYS A 26 -3.56 25.77 33.41
N SER A 27 -4.62 24.95 33.41
CA SER A 27 -4.58 23.58 32.92
C SER A 27 -4.44 23.54 31.40
N PHE A 28 -5.15 24.43 30.69
CA PHE A 28 -5.12 24.47 29.23
C PHE A 28 -3.78 25.00 28.70
N ASN A 29 -3.25 26.07 29.31
CA ASN A 29 -1.95 26.63 28.93
C ASN A 29 -0.81 25.61 29.06
N HIS A 30 -0.81 24.81 30.13
CA HIS A 30 0.20 23.77 30.33
C HIS A 30 0.09 22.62 29.31
N ILE A 31 -1.12 22.31 28.82
CA ILE A 31 -1.32 21.29 27.77
C ILE A 31 -0.85 21.84 26.41
N LEU A 32 -1.17 23.10 26.11
CA LEU A 32 -0.71 23.79 24.91
C LEU A 32 0.82 23.90 24.84
N GLU A 33 1.46 24.32 25.93
CA GLU A 33 2.91 24.45 26.02
C GLU A 33 3.60 23.09 25.88
N ARG A 34 3.03 22.04 26.52
CA ARG A 34 3.50 20.66 26.35
C ARG A 34 3.39 20.17 24.91
N GLU A 35 2.29 20.41 24.22
CA GLU A 35 2.11 19.96 22.84
C GLU A 35 2.96 20.78 21.85
N ALA A 36 3.12 22.08 22.09
CA ALA A 36 4.01 22.94 21.31
C ALA A 36 5.47 22.49 21.40
N ASP A 37 5.95 22.15 22.59
CA ASP A 37 7.32 21.64 22.79
C ASP A 37 7.51 20.20 22.25
N ASN A 38 6.48 19.35 22.31
CA ASN A 38 6.54 18.00 21.73
C ASN A 38 6.46 17.97 20.19
N SER A 39 5.91 19.02 19.56
CA SER A 39 5.89 19.18 18.10
C SER A 39 7.27 19.47 17.49
N ASN A 40 8.22 19.96 18.29
CA ASN A 40 9.62 20.19 17.88
C ASN A 40 10.50 18.92 17.99
N LYS A 41 9.89 17.73 17.98
CA LYS A 41 10.61 16.46 17.97
C LYS A 41 11.08 16.15 16.55
N ASP A 42 12.39 16.00 16.41
CA ASP A 42 13.16 15.48 15.26
C ASP A 42 12.42 14.49 14.36
N TYR A 43 11.60 13.61 14.95
CA TYR A 43 10.77 12.63 14.24
C TYR A 43 9.87 13.25 13.16
N GLY A 44 9.35 14.47 13.36
CA GLY A 44 8.55 15.15 12.34
C GLY A 44 9.35 15.51 11.09
N LEU A 45 10.60 15.94 11.27
CA LEU A 45 11.53 16.25 10.18
C LEU A 45 11.98 14.99 9.46
N GLU A 46 12.26 13.91 10.20
CA GLU A 46 12.61 12.61 9.65
C GLU A 46 11.47 12.01 8.82
N ILE A 47 10.21 12.10 9.29
CA ILE A 47 9.04 11.68 8.51
C ILE A 47 8.89 12.50 7.22
N ILE A 48 9.16 13.81 7.27
CA ILE A 48 9.11 14.67 6.08
C ILE A 48 10.20 14.26 5.08
N ALA A 49 11.41 13.97 5.55
CA ALA A 49 12.50 13.47 4.70
C ALA A 49 12.14 12.14 4.04
N ILE A 50 11.65 11.16 4.81
CA ILE A 50 11.21 9.86 4.29
C ILE A 50 10.12 10.02 3.23
N ARG A 51 9.14 10.91 3.43
CA ARG A 51 8.08 11.17 2.45
C ARG A 51 8.62 11.78 1.17
N LYS A 52 9.62 12.65 1.26
CA LYS A 52 10.28 13.25 0.10
C LYS A 52 11.01 12.17 -0.71
N ASP A 53 11.81 11.35 -0.05
CA ASP A 53 12.61 10.30 -0.72
C ASP A 53 11.70 9.24 -1.39
N LEU A 54 10.59 8.90 -0.72
CA LEU A 54 9.55 8.03 -1.31
C LEU A 54 8.89 8.67 -2.53
N ALA A 55 8.55 9.96 -2.47
CA ALA A 55 7.93 10.65 -3.60
C ALA A 55 8.87 10.72 -4.81
N GLU A 56 10.17 10.95 -4.57
CA GLU A 56 11.21 10.94 -5.61
C GLU A 56 11.35 9.55 -6.24
N THR A 57 11.47 8.50 -5.42
CA THR A 57 11.54 7.11 -5.90
C THR A 57 10.30 6.71 -6.70
N VAL A 58 9.10 7.08 -6.24
CA VAL A 58 7.85 6.78 -6.96
C VAL A 58 7.79 7.53 -8.30
N LEU A 59 8.26 8.78 -8.34
CA LEU A 59 8.30 9.56 -9.57
C LEU A 59 9.28 8.94 -10.58
N ASP A 60 10.46 8.52 -10.14
CA ASP A 60 11.45 7.85 -10.98
C ASP A 60 10.90 6.55 -11.56
N LEU A 61 10.25 5.72 -10.73
CA LEU A 61 9.59 4.50 -11.21
C LEU A 61 8.49 4.79 -12.24
N GLN A 62 7.69 5.84 -12.04
CA GLN A 62 6.67 6.24 -13.01
C GLN A 62 7.29 6.64 -14.35
N LYS A 63 8.41 7.36 -14.32
CA LYS A 63 9.15 7.76 -15.51
C LYS A 63 9.74 6.56 -16.25
N GLU A 64 10.37 5.63 -15.53
CA GLU A 64 10.90 4.39 -16.11
C GLU A 64 9.79 3.56 -16.79
N ILE A 65 8.62 3.43 -16.15
CA ILE A 65 7.46 2.75 -16.73
C ILE A 65 6.99 3.45 -18.01
N GLU A 66 6.96 4.78 -18.03
CA GLU A 66 6.58 5.55 -19.21
C GLU A 66 7.58 5.35 -20.36
N GLU A 67 8.89 5.40 -20.08
CA GLU A 67 9.94 5.15 -21.07
C GLU A 67 9.86 3.74 -21.67
N ILE A 68 9.60 2.73 -20.84
CA ILE A 68 9.37 1.34 -21.28
C ILE A 68 8.12 1.27 -22.17
N LYS A 69 7.01 1.91 -21.76
CA LYS A 69 5.77 1.93 -22.54
C LYS A 69 5.97 2.54 -23.93
N ILE A 70 6.66 3.68 -24.00
CA ILE A 70 7.00 4.34 -25.26
C ILE A 70 7.88 3.44 -26.13
N SER A 71 8.85 2.75 -25.53
CA SER A 71 9.75 1.84 -26.25
C SER A 71 8.99 0.65 -26.85
N ILE A 72 8.04 0.08 -26.10
CA ILE A 72 7.16 -1.00 -26.60
C ILE A 72 6.28 -0.51 -27.75
N GLU A 73 5.71 0.69 -27.65
CA GLU A 73 4.87 1.27 -28.70
C GLU A 73 5.66 1.49 -30.00
N LYS A 74 6.89 2.00 -29.91
CA LYS A 74 7.78 2.14 -31.07
C LYS A 74 8.09 0.81 -31.74
N LEU A 75 8.43 -0.22 -30.97
CA LEU A 75 8.69 -1.57 -31.50
C LEU A 75 7.46 -2.15 -32.21
N LYS A 76 6.26 -1.92 -31.67
CA LYS A 76 4.99 -2.36 -32.26
C LYS A 76 4.66 -1.62 -33.56
N ASP A 77 5.07 -0.37 -33.71
CA ASP A 77 4.87 0.40 -34.93
C ASP A 77 5.92 0.08 -36.00
N GLU A 78 7.15 -0.25 -35.60
CA GLU A 78 8.19 -0.76 -36.52
C GLU A 78 7.81 -2.14 -37.09
N SER A 79 7.25 -3.05 -36.27
CA SER A 79 6.79 -4.36 -36.74
C SER A 79 5.65 -4.28 -37.76
N LYS A 80 4.88 -3.19 -37.81
CA LYS A 80 3.82 -2.98 -38.80
C LYS A 80 4.32 -2.41 -40.14
N LYS A 81 5.54 -1.88 -40.19
CA LYS A 81 6.11 -1.32 -41.42
C LYS A 81 6.77 -2.38 -42.31
N ASP A 82 7.19 -3.50 -41.75
CA ASP A 82 7.79 -4.61 -42.51
C ASP A 82 6.76 -5.45 -43.28
N ASP A 83 5.48 -5.45 -42.87
CA ASP A 83 4.43 -6.23 -43.54
C ASP A 83 3.98 -5.67 -44.91
N ASN A 84 4.49 -4.50 -45.34
CA ASN A 84 4.11 -3.86 -46.61
C ASN A 84 5.11 -4.05 -47.76
N LYS A 85 6.08 -4.97 -47.63
CA LYS A 85 6.99 -5.32 -48.72
C LYS A 85 6.78 -6.77 -49.15
N VAL A 86 5.59 -7.05 -49.69
CA VAL A 86 5.35 -8.29 -50.45
C VAL A 86 6.04 -8.13 -51.81
N GLU A 87 7.33 -8.48 -51.86
CA GLU A 87 7.91 -8.97 -53.10
C GLU A 87 7.31 -10.35 -53.37
N ASP A 88 6.77 -10.50 -54.57
CA ASP A 88 6.04 -11.65 -55.09
C ASP A 88 7.00 -12.85 -55.24
N ILE A 89 7.36 -13.50 -54.13
CA ILE A 89 8.21 -14.68 -54.14
C ILE A 89 7.30 -15.91 -54.21
N ASN A 90 7.15 -16.41 -55.43
CA ASN A 90 6.47 -17.66 -55.76
C ASN A 90 7.25 -18.85 -55.16
N LEU A 91 6.95 -19.21 -53.92
CA LEU A 91 7.50 -20.37 -53.22
C LEU A 91 6.52 -21.55 -53.34
N LYS A 92 6.93 -22.52 -54.16
CA LYS A 92 6.26 -23.79 -54.36
C LYS A 92 6.04 -24.50 -53.02
N GLU A 93 4.82 -25.00 -52.86
CA GLU A 93 4.39 -25.88 -51.78
C GLU A 93 5.38 -27.05 -51.59
N THR A 94 5.99 -27.09 -50.42
CA THR A 94 6.51 -28.31 -49.82
C THR A 94 5.78 -28.51 -48.50
N GLU A 95 4.99 -29.58 -48.46
CA GLU A 95 4.31 -30.14 -47.30
C GLU A 95 5.27 -30.30 -46.11
N ASP A 96 5.16 -29.43 -45.11
CA ASP A 96 5.30 -29.75 -43.67
C ASP A 96 5.12 -28.49 -42.78
N VAL A 97 4.14 -27.64 -43.12
CA VAL A 97 3.75 -26.54 -42.22
C VAL A 97 2.90 -27.16 -41.11
N ILE A 98 3.49 -27.27 -39.92
CA ILE A 98 2.82 -27.60 -38.66
C ILE A 98 1.57 -26.74 -38.56
N SER A 99 0.42 -27.38 -38.82
CA SER A 99 -0.88 -26.76 -38.81
C SER A 99 -1.29 -26.51 -37.37
N GLU A 100 -1.79 -25.30 -37.11
CA GLU A 100 -2.59 -24.94 -35.94
C GLU A 100 -1.86 -25.00 -34.58
N ILE A 101 -1.26 -23.86 -34.19
CA ILE A 101 -1.06 -23.57 -32.76
C ILE A 101 -2.44 -23.33 -32.15
N ASN A 102 -3.02 -24.39 -31.60
CA ASN A 102 -4.19 -24.31 -30.74
C ASN A 102 -3.77 -23.68 -29.41
N PHE A 103 -4.16 -22.42 -29.16
CA PHE A 103 -4.09 -21.81 -27.83
C PHE A 103 -5.14 -22.44 -26.91
N SER A 104 -5.06 -23.75 -26.68
CA SER A 104 -5.70 -24.35 -25.53
C SER A 104 -4.97 -23.83 -24.29
N ASN A 105 -5.61 -22.89 -23.62
CA ASN A 105 -5.19 -22.26 -22.36
C ASN A 105 -5.26 -23.26 -21.17
N SER A 106 -4.81 -24.50 -21.39
CA SER A 106 -4.98 -25.64 -20.48
C SER A 106 -3.76 -25.94 -19.61
N LEU A 107 -2.63 -25.22 -19.77
CA LEU A 107 -1.39 -25.55 -19.06
C LEU A 107 -1.18 -24.82 -17.72
N ASP A 108 -1.97 -23.80 -17.38
CA ASP A 108 -1.73 -23.00 -16.16
C ASP A 108 -2.80 -23.10 -15.06
N LYS A 109 -3.96 -23.70 -15.32
CA LYS A 109 -4.98 -23.90 -14.28
C LYS A 109 -4.59 -25.00 -13.30
N GLU A 110 -4.07 -26.11 -13.81
CA GLU A 110 -3.73 -27.28 -12.99
C GLU A 110 -2.60 -26.97 -11.98
N ASN A 111 -1.59 -26.20 -12.38
CA ASN A 111 -0.49 -25.80 -11.50
C ASN A 111 -0.88 -24.77 -10.43
N LYS A 112 -1.76 -23.81 -10.75
CA LYS A 112 -2.21 -22.80 -9.77
C LYS A 112 -3.14 -23.40 -8.72
N GLU A 113 -4.07 -24.26 -9.13
CA GLU A 113 -4.97 -24.97 -8.21
C GLU A 113 -4.18 -25.88 -7.26
N ASN A 114 -3.10 -26.49 -7.74
CA ASN A 114 -2.22 -27.32 -6.92
C ASN A 114 -1.49 -26.52 -5.82
N LYS A 115 -0.99 -25.31 -6.12
CA LYS A 115 -0.34 -24.45 -5.11
C LYS A 115 -1.30 -23.97 -4.02
N VAL A 116 -2.51 -23.59 -4.41
CA VAL A 116 -3.57 -23.14 -3.47
C VAL A 116 -3.97 -24.28 -2.52
N ASN A 117 -4.16 -25.49 -3.05
CA ASN A 117 -4.48 -26.68 -2.25
C ASN A 117 -3.33 -27.09 -1.34
N GLN A 118 -2.08 -26.99 -1.79
CA GLN A 118 -0.90 -27.27 -0.96
C GLN A 118 -0.78 -26.31 0.22
N VAL A 119 -0.99 -25.00 0.01
CA VAL A 119 -1.02 -24.01 1.12
C VAL A 119 -2.13 -24.36 2.11
N LYS A 120 -3.32 -24.70 1.62
CA LYS A 120 -4.44 -25.11 2.48
C LYS A 120 -4.11 -26.32 3.37
N THR A 121 -3.51 -27.37 2.80
CA THR A 121 -3.14 -28.58 3.55
C THR A 121 -2.05 -28.29 4.59
N LEU A 122 -1.09 -27.40 4.30
CA LEU A 122 -0.05 -27.03 5.27
C LEU A 122 -0.60 -26.17 6.43
N ILE A 123 -1.58 -25.32 6.16
CA ILE A 123 -2.31 -24.57 7.21
C ILE A 123 -3.12 -25.54 8.09
N GLU A 124 -3.80 -26.52 7.49
CA GLU A 124 -4.54 -27.56 8.23
C GLU A 124 -3.62 -28.45 9.09
N GLN A 125 -2.37 -28.66 8.65
CA GLN A 125 -1.33 -29.33 9.41
C GLN A 125 -0.75 -28.48 10.56
N GLY A 126 -1.17 -27.22 10.68
CA GLY A 126 -0.77 -26.31 11.76
C GLY A 126 0.62 -25.69 11.59
N LEU A 127 1.17 -25.69 10.37
CA LEU A 127 2.44 -25.02 10.09
C LEU A 127 2.29 -23.50 10.17
N SER A 128 3.37 -22.84 10.59
CA SER A 128 3.45 -21.39 10.60
C SER A 128 3.56 -20.82 9.18
N ASP A 129 3.10 -19.58 9.01
CA ASP A 129 3.14 -18.90 7.70
C ASP A 129 4.58 -18.86 7.13
N ASP A 130 5.60 -18.78 7.99
CA ASP A 130 7.02 -18.74 7.60
C ASP A 130 7.53 -20.10 7.10
N GLU A 131 7.14 -21.20 7.74
CA GLU A 131 7.49 -22.57 7.29
C GLU A 131 6.82 -22.91 5.95
N ILE A 132 5.62 -22.38 5.70
CA ILE A 132 4.92 -22.53 4.42
C ILE A 132 5.67 -21.78 3.31
N CYS A 133 6.17 -20.58 3.61
CA CYS A 133 6.97 -19.80 2.66
C CYS A 133 8.25 -20.54 2.26
N GLU A 134 8.94 -21.13 3.23
CA GLU A 134 10.18 -21.88 2.97
C GLU A 134 9.91 -23.15 2.16
N LYS A 135 8.89 -23.93 2.54
CA LYS A 135 8.58 -25.22 1.93
C LYS A 135 8.04 -25.12 0.50
N LEU A 136 7.25 -24.10 0.21
CA LEU A 136 6.68 -23.87 -1.12
C LEU A 136 7.49 -22.89 -1.97
N SER A 137 8.51 -22.24 -1.40
CA SER A 137 9.26 -21.15 -2.06
C SER A 137 8.33 -20.06 -2.60
N ILE A 138 7.32 -19.72 -1.79
CA ILE A 138 6.26 -18.73 -2.09
C ILE A 138 6.44 -17.55 -1.13
N GLY A 139 6.13 -16.33 -1.59
CA GLY A 139 6.28 -15.13 -0.76
C GLY A 139 5.24 -15.07 0.36
N ARG A 140 5.58 -14.46 1.50
CA ARG A 140 4.64 -14.26 2.62
C ARG A 140 3.34 -13.56 2.21
N GLY A 141 3.44 -12.61 1.27
CA GLY A 141 2.27 -11.94 0.70
C GLY A 141 1.35 -12.91 -0.06
N GLU A 142 1.90 -13.85 -0.82
CA GLU A 142 1.13 -14.84 -1.57
C GLU A 142 0.45 -15.86 -0.64
N VAL A 143 1.13 -16.30 0.42
CA VAL A 143 0.53 -17.17 1.45
C VAL A 143 -0.66 -16.49 2.14
N LEU A 144 -0.52 -15.21 2.49
CA LEU A 144 -1.59 -14.42 3.10
C LEU A 144 -2.78 -14.19 2.16
N LEU A 145 -2.50 -13.96 0.87
CA LEU A 145 -3.56 -13.82 -0.15
C LEU A 145 -4.36 -15.12 -0.28
N ILE A 146 -3.69 -16.27 -0.31
CA ILE A 146 -4.35 -17.58 -0.39
C ILE A 146 -5.16 -17.86 0.88
N LYS A 147 -4.62 -17.53 2.05
CA LYS A 147 -5.34 -17.64 3.34
C LYS A 147 -6.61 -16.79 3.38
N GLY A 148 -6.63 -15.65 2.69
CA GLY A 148 -7.81 -14.77 2.59
C GLY A 148 -8.90 -15.26 1.63
N LEU A 149 -8.66 -16.33 0.86
CA LEU A 149 -9.65 -16.93 -0.06
C LEU A 149 -10.51 -18.01 0.60
N PHE A 150 -10.19 -18.43 1.83
CA PHE A 150 -10.86 -19.50 2.57
C PHE A 150 -11.52 -18.99 3.85
#